data_AF-A0A929ZQ97-F1
#
_entry.id   AF-A0A929ZQ97-F1
#
_cell.length_a   1.000
_cell.length_b   1.000
_cell.length_c   1.000
_cell.angle_alpha   90.00
_cell.angle_beta   90.00
_cell.angle_gamma   90.00
#
_symmetry.space_group_name_H-M   'P 1'
#
loop_
_entity.id
_entity.type
_entity.pdbx_description
1 polymer ?
#
loop_
_entity_poly.entity_id
_entity_poly.type
_entity_poly.pdbx_seq_one_letter_code
_entity_poly.pdbx_strand_id
1 'polypeptide(L)'
;MLGYENEKLEFNYKKSCGLWLIAIAIVIIIATLIGGKQIINMQVFSIGYMICFFSINMNKGLLNKLSTGSSTKFQKNISRYSIILLFVLMAFLGGPFFDTENWRMIWLGALLATALHFFPFYFVHGKSMILLGIMCTINIIMGYIFSNVPLVLFAYSDAAIKFIFGVYLLFFSKATKQ
;
A
#
# COMPACT_ATOMS: atom_id res chain seq x y z
N MET A 1 3.95 -23.88 -5.46
CA MET A 1 2.75 -24.26 -4.68
C MET A 1 2.54 -23.21 -3.60
N LEU A 2 1.34 -22.62 -3.47
CA LEU A 2 1.07 -21.55 -2.50
C LEU A 2 1.20 -22.03 -1.04
N GLY A 3 1.10 -23.34 -0.79
CA GLY A 3 1.30 -23.95 0.52
C GLY A 3 0.10 -23.79 1.46
N TYR A 4 -1.11 -23.72 0.90
CA TYR A 4 -2.34 -23.73 1.68
C TYR A 4 -2.67 -25.17 2.09
N GLU A 5 -2.64 -25.46 3.39
CA GLU A 5 -2.85 -26.80 3.95
C GLU A 5 -4.05 -26.81 4.91
N ASN A 6 -5.15 -26.13 4.54
CA ASN A 6 -6.35 -25.92 5.40
C ASN A 6 -6.02 -25.33 6.79
N GLU A 7 -4.89 -24.64 6.90
CA GLU A 7 -4.46 -24.00 8.13
C GLU A 7 -5.36 -22.81 8.47
N LYS A 8 -5.65 -22.65 9.77
CA LYS A 8 -6.36 -21.48 10.27
C LYS A 8 -5.51 -20.22 10.04
N LEU A 9 -6.06 -19.21 9.37
CA LEU A 9 -5.37 -17.97 9.10
C LEU A 9 -5.33 -17.11 10.38
N GLU A 10 -4.14 -16.76 10.81
CA GLU A 10 -3.93 -15.83 11.93
C GLU A 10 -3.31 -14.53 11.41
N PHE A 11 -4.01 -13.41 11.63
CA PHE A 11 -3.58 -12.12 11.11
C PHE A 11 -2.67 -11.40 12.09
N ASN A 12 -1.49 -11.97 12.32
CA ASN A 12 -0.60 -11.60 13.42
C ASN A 12 0.16 -10.29 13.19
N TYR A 13 0.28 -9.84 11.94
CA TYR A 13 1.10 -8.69 11.51
C TYR A 13 0.29 -7.41 11.21
N LYS A 14 -0.98 -7.32 11.64
CA LYS A 14 -1.83 -6.15 11.36
C LYS A 14 -1.24 -4.83 11.86
N LYS A 15 -0.63 -4.82 13.04
CA LYS A 15 -0.03 -3.59 13.60
C LYS A 15 1.14 -3.07 12.78
N SER A 16 2.00 -3.98 12.31
CA SER A 16 3.10 -3.63 11.40
C SER A 16 2.58 -3.08 10.07
N CYS A 17 1.55 -3.71 9.49
CA CYS A 17 0.86 -3.17 8.31
C CYS A 17 0.29 -1.77 8.59
N GLY A 18 -0.30 -1.55 9.76
CA GLY A 18 -0.82 -0.25 10.17
C GLY A 18 0.27 0.83 10.23
N LEU A 19 1.40 0.53 10.85
CA LEU A 19 2.56 1.43 10.89
C LEU A 19 3.10 1.74 9.49
N TRP A 20 3.18 0.73 8.61
CA TRP A 20 3.58 0.90 7.22
C TRP A 20 2.66 1.85 6.46
N LEU A 21 1.35 1.69 6.59
CA LEU A 21 0.36 2.54 5.93
C LEU A 21 0.43 4.00 6.40
N ILE A 22 0.62 4.24 7.70
CA ILE A 22 0.83 5.59 8.25
C ILE A 22 2.08 6.21 7.64
N ALA A 23 3.19 5.48 7.63
CA ALA A 23 4.47 5.99 7.15
C ALA A 23 4.40 6.36 5.66
N ILE A 24 3.84 5.49 4.81
CA ILE A 24 3.66 5.78 3.39
C ILE A 24 2.65 6.90 3.13
N ALA A 25 1.59 7.01 3.93
CA ALA A 25 0.67 8.15 3.82
C ALA A 25 1.38 9.49 4.06
N ILE A 26 2.25 9.56 5.07
CA ILE A 26 3.05 10.76 5.35
C ILE A 26 4.00 11.06 4.18
N VAL A 27 4.66 10.04 3.62
CA VAL A 27 5.53 10.19 2.45
C VAL A 27 4.75 10.73 1.24
N ILE A 28 3.55 10.20 0.97
CA ILE A 28 2.69 10.69 -0.12
C ILE A 28 2.32 12.15 0.12
N ILE A 29 1.91 12.53 1.33
CA ILE A 29 1.56 13.93 1.66
C ILE A 29 2.74 14.85 1.38
N ILE A 30 3.92 14.54 1.92
CA ILE A 30 5.12 15.37 1.75
C ILE A 30 5.51 15.45 0.27
N ALA A 31 5.57 14.32 -0.43
CA ALA A 31 5.95 14.29 -1.85
C ALA A 31 4.93 15.04 -2.73
N THR A 32 3.65 15.01 -2.39
CA THR A 32 2.60 15.77 -3.10
C THR A 32 2.76 17.28 -2.86
N LEU A 33 3.05 17.69 -1.61
CA LEU A 33 3.23 19.11 -1.25
C LEU A 33 4.34 19.80 -2.06
N ILE A 34 5.42 19.08 -2.38
CA ILE A 34 6.57 19.60 -3.14
C ILE A 34 6.67 19.02 -4.56
N GLY A 35 5.58 18.46 -5.08
CA GLY A 35 5.55 17.70 -6.33
C GLY A 35 5.72 18.52 -7.61
N GLY A 36 5.24 19.77 -7.63
CA GLY A 36 5.35 20.66 -8.80
C GLY A 36 4.87 19.97 -10.09
N LYS A 37 5.71 20.00 -11.14
CA LYS A 37 5.43 19.34 -12.44
C LYS A 37 5.13 17.85 -12.29
N GLN A 38 5.83 17.17 -11.37
CA GLN A 38 5.66 15.74 -11.15
C GLN A 38 4.39 15.40 -10.37
N ILE A 39 3.67 16.39 -9.82
CA ILE A 39 2.47 16.26 -8.98
C ILE A 39 2.76 15.62 -7.62
N ILE A 40 3.39 14.45 -7.62
CA ILE A 40 4.02 13.83 -6.46
C ILE A 40 5.52 13.78 -6.81
N ASN A 41 6.36 14.36 -5.97
CA ASN A 41 7.80 14.42 -6.22
C ASN A 41 8.39 13.00 -6.19
N MET A 42 8.94 12.55 -7.32
CA MET A 42 9.42 11.18 -7.50
C MET A 42 10.59 10.85 -6.57
N GLN A 43 11.54 11.77 -6.43
CA GLN A 43 12.71 11.57 -5.58
C GLN A 43 12.31 11.49 -4.10
N VAL A 44 11.47 12.41 -3.64
CA VAL A 44 11.00 12.45 -2.25
C VAL A 44 10.16 11.21 -1.93
N PHE A 45 9.26 10.83 -2.84
CA PHE A 45 8.48 9.60 -2.68
C PHE A 45 9.39 8.36 -2.62
N SER A 46 10.34 8.24 -3.55
CA SER A 46 11.23 7.07 -3.63
C SER A 46 12.15 6.96 -2.42
N ILE A 47 12.78 8.07 -2.01
CA ILE A 47 13.65 8.10 -0.82
C ILE A 47 12.83 7.80 0.44
N GLY A 48 11.68 8.46 0.60
CA GLY A 48 10.78 8.23 1.73
C GLY A 48 10.31 6.76 1.80
N TYR A 49 9.90 6.19 0.67
CA TYR A 49 9.51 4.79 0.56
C TYR A 49 10.64 3.86 1.01
N MET A 50 11.87 4.05 0.50
CA MET A 50 13.01 3.21 0.85
C MET A 50 13.36 3.31 2.34
N ILE A 51 13.37 4.52 2.91
CA ILE A 51 13.60 4.73 4.34
C ILE A 51 12.56 3.99 5.17
N CYS A 52 11.27 4.15 4.84
CA CYS A 52 10.20 3.44 5.52
C CYS A 52 10.34 1.92 5.36
N PHE A 53 10.71 1.44 4.18
CA PHE A 53 10.80 0.01 3.88
C PHE A 53 11.88 -0.66 4.73
N PHE A 54 13.08 -0.06 4.78
CA PHE A 54 14.15 -0.57 5.62
C PHE A 54 13.84 -0.44 7.12
N SER A 55 13.29 0.71 7.53
CA SER A 55 13.02 0.98 8.96
C SER A 55 11.90 0.13 9.54
N ILE A 56 10.92 -0.26 8.72
CA ILE A 56 9.72 -1.01 9.15
C ILE A 56 9.78 -2.45 8.68
N ASN A 57 9.79 -2.70 7.37
CA ASN A 57 9.58 -4.03 6.79
C ASN A 57 10.83 -4.93 6.87
N MET A 58 12.03 -4.35 6.95
CA MET A 58 13.27 -5.12 7.16
C MET A 58 13.71 -5.18 8.63
N ASN A 59 13.09 -4.38 9.51
CA ASN A 59 13.43 -4.35 10.92
C ASN A 59 12.73 -5.48 11.68
N LYS A 60 13.38 -6.65 11.74
CA LYS A 60 12.84 -7.83 12.44
C LYS A 60 12.49 -7.56 13.91
N GLY A 61 13.27 -6.73 14.60
CA GLY A 61 13.01 -6.39 16.01
C GLY A 61 11.68 -5.64 16.17
N LEU A 62 11.45 -4.64 15.33
CA LEU A 62 10.19 -3.89 15.31
C LEU A 62 9.02 -4.77 14.87
N LEU A 63 9.20 -5.57 13.82
CA LEU A 63 8.17 -6.49 13.34
C LEU A 63 7.76 -7.49 14.42
N ASN A 64 8.73 -8.08 15.12
CA ASN A 64 8.45 -9.03 16.20
C ASN A 64 7.72 -8.35 17.37
N LYS A 65 8.11 -7.12 17.73
CA LYS A 65 7.45 -6.33 18.78
C LYS A 65 5.99 -6.01 18.46
N LEU A 66 5.68 -5.77 17.18
CA LEU A 66 4.32 -5.45 16.72
C LEU A 66 3.48 -6.70 16.39
N SER A 67 4.14 -7.84 16.14
CA SER A 67 3.47 -9.10 15.83
C SER A 67 2.84 -9.73 17.08
N THR A 68 1.78 -10.49 16.87
CA THR A 68 1.09 -11.26 17.93
C THR A 68 1.31 -12.77 17.80
N GLY A 69 2.19 -13.17 16.88
CA GLY A 69 2.45 -14.56 16.50
C GLY A 69 3.17 -14.63 15.15
N SER A 70 3.41 -15.84 14.67
CA SER A 70 4.08 -16.06 13.39
C SER A 70 3.09 -16.16 12.23
N SER A 71 3.56 -15.92 11.00
CA SER A 71 2.78 -16.17 9.78
C SER A 71 2.97 -17.60 9.29
N THR A 72 1.91 -18.17 8.73
CA THR A 72 1.97 -19.47 8.06
C THR A 72 2.82 -19.45 6.79
N LYS A 73 3.17 -20.63 6.27
CA LYS A 73 3.89 -20.76 4.99
C LYS A 73 3.08 -20.14 3.85
N PHE A 74 1.77 -20.38 3.83
CA PHE A 74 0.85 -19.75 2.88
C PHE A 74 0.88 -18.22 2.95
N GLN A 75 0.74 -17.63 4.14
CA GLN A 75 0.74 -16.17 4.31
C GLN A 75 2.07 -15.54 3.89
N LYS A 76 3.21 -16.20 4.18
CA LYS A 76 4.54 -15.76 3.73
C LYS A 76 4.64 -15.77 2.21
N ASN A 77 4.14 -16.80 1.55
CA ASN A 77 4.13 -16.91 0.09
C ASN A 77 3.23 -15.86 -0.55
N ILE A 78 1.99 -15.70 -0.05
CA ILE A 78 1.07 -14.67 -0.53
C ILE A 78 1.70 -13.29 -0.38
N SER A 79 2.25 -12.94 0.79
CA SER A 79 2.90 -11.64 0.98
C SER A 79 4.01 -11.39 -0.05
N ARG A 80 4.82 -12.39 -0.38
CA ARG A 80 5.85 -12.28 -1.42
C ARG A 80 5.24 -12.05 -2.80
N TYR A 81 4.25 -12.85 -3.18
CA TYR A 81 3.58 -12.70 -4.49
C TYR A 81 2.82 -11.39 -4.61
N SER A 82 2.23 -10.87 -3.53
CA SER A 82 1.59 -9.55 -3.49
C SER A 82 2.57 -8.41 -3.79
N ILE A 83 3.80 -8.51 -3.26
CA ILE A 83 4.85 -7.52 -3.54
C ILE A 83 5.31 -7.62 -5.00
N ILE A 84 5.52 -8.84 -5.52
CA ILE A 84 5.85 -9.03 -6.94
C ILE A 84 4.73 -8.46 -7.83
N LEU A 85 3.48 -8.74 -7.49
CA LEU A 85 2.30 -8.22 -8.20
C LEU A 85 2.30 -6.69 -8.24
N LEU A 86 2.63 -6.02 -7.13
CA LEU A 86 2.72 -4.55 -7.09
C LEU A 86 3.66 -4.02 -8.18
N PHE A 87 4.89 -4.52 -8.25
CA PHE A 87 5.87 -4.04 -9.23
C PHE A 87 5.47 -4.36 -10.67
N VAL A 88 4.89 -5.54 -10.90
CA VAL A 88 4.33 -5.91 -12.22
C VAL A 88 3.23 -4.93 -12.61
N LEU A 89 2.28 -4.65 -11.72
CA LEU A 89 1.19 -3.71 -11.98
C LEU A 89 1.71 -2.28 -12.21
N MET A 90 2.71 -1.82 -11.45
CA MET A 90 3.31 -0.50 -11.68
C MET A 90 3.96 -0.38 -13.06
N ALA A 91 4.66 -1.43 -13.51
CA ALA A 91 5.28 -1.47 -14.82
C ALA A 91 4.25 -1.39 -15.96
N PHE A 92 3.08 -2.01 -15.81
CA PHE A 92 2.03 -1.97 -16.83
C PHE A 92 1.11 -0.75 -16.76
N LEU A 93 0.76 -0.28 -15.56
CA LEU A 93 -0.24 0.77 -15.38
C LEU A 93 0.38 2.17 -15.41
N GLY A 94 1.59 2.35 -14.86
CA GLY A 94 2.29 3.64 -14.82
C GLY A 94 3.46 3.71 -15.80
N GLY A 95 4.18 2.60 -15.98
CA GLY A 95 5.39 2.49 -16.81
C GLY A 95 5.29 3.09 -18.23
N PRO A 96 4.22 2.83 -19.01
CA PRO A 96 4.13 3.30 -20.39
C PRO A 96 4.11 4.83 -20.54
N PHE A 97 3.83 5.56 -19.46
CA PHE A 97 3.66 7.01 -19.47
C PHE A 97 4.92 7.79 -19.13
N PHE A 98 6.02 7.11 -18.79
CA PHE A 98 7.30 7.74 -18.46
C PHE A 98 7.97 8.42 -19.66
N ASP A 99 7.89 7.81 -20.84
CA ASP A 99 8.50 8.36 -22.06
C ASP A 99 7.94 9.75 -22.43
N THR A 100 6.62 9.93 -22.25
CA THR A 100 5.94 11.20 -22.50
C THR A 100 5.89 12.12 -21.28
N GLU A 101 6.53 11.74 -20.17
CA GLU A 101 6.42 12.43 -18.87
C GLU A 101 4.97 12.77 -18.45
N ASN A 102 4.01 11.87 -18.73
CA ASN A 102 2.63 12.10 -18.33
C ASN A 102 2.47 11.75 -16.85
N TRP A 103 2.91 12.67 -15.99
CA TRP A 103 2.97 12.52 -14.53
C TRP A 103 1.62 12.14 -13.93
N ARG A 104 0.52 12.63 -14.49
CA ARG A 104 -0.82 12.24 -14.03
C ARG A 104 -1.03 10.74 -14.19
N MET A 105 -0.78 10.21 -15.38
CA MET A 105 -1.03 8.81 -15.69
C MET A 105 -0.03 7.88 -15.00
N ILE A 106 1.24 8.32 -14.84
CA ILE A 106 2.24 7.62 -14.05
C ILE A 106 1.73 7.39 -12.61
N TRP A 107 1.28 8.46 -11.96
CA TRP A 107 0.85 8.40 -10.56
C TRP A 107 -0.51 7.72 -10.38
N LEU A 108 -1.48 7.95 -11.27
CA LEU A 108 -2.73 7.18 -11.25
C LEU A 108 -2.43 5.68 -11.41
N GLY A 109 -1.51 5.31 -12.31
CA GLY A 109 -1.09 3.93 -12.49
C GLY A 109 -0.42 3.34 -11.25
N ALA A 110 0.50 4.07 -10.63
CA ALA A 110 1.19 3.65 -9.41
C ALA A 110 0.24 3.51 -8.20
N LEU A 111 -0.69 4.45 -8.02
CA LEU A 111 -1.68 4.42 -6.94
C LEU A 111 -2.73 3.33 -7.17
N LEU A 112 -3.14 3.07 -8.42
CA LEU A 112 -4.03 1.95 -8.76
C LEU A 112 -3.34 0.60 -8.54
N ALA A 113 -2.09 0.44 -8.99
CA ALA A 113 -1.28 -0.74 -8.70
C ALA A 113 -1.19 -0.99 -7.19
N THR A 114 -1.05 0.09 -6.41
CA THR A 114 -1.05 0.04 -4.96
C THR A 114 -2.39 -0.46 -4.40
N ALA A 115 -3.51 0.11 -4.86
CA ALA A 115 -4.84 -0.29 -4.43
C ALA A 115 -5.13 -1.77 -4.73
N LEU A 116 -4.76 -2.24 -5.92
CA LEU A 116 -4.95 -3.62 -6.36
C LEU A 116 -4.08 -4.62 -5.58
N HIS A 117 -2.86 -4.23 -5.19
CA HIS A 117 -2.01 -5.12 -4.40
C HIS A 117 -2.58 -5.42 -3.02
N PHE A 118 -3.47 -4.58 -2.48
CA PHE A 118 -4.05 -4.80 -1.16
C PHE A 118 -4.97 -6.02 -1.13
N PHE A 119 -5.61 -6.40 -2.24
CA PHE A 119 -6.55 -7.53 -2.25
C PHE A 119 -5.89 -8.85 -1.86
N PRO A 120 -4.75 -9.27 -2.44
CA PRO A 120 -4.03 -10.45 -1.96
C PRO A 120 -3.60 -10.38 -0.48
N PHE A 121 -3.32 -9.19 0.06
CA PHE A 121 -3.00 -9.03 1.47
C PHE A 121 -4.18 -9.31 2.41
N TYR A 122 -5.40 -9.52 1.90
CA TYR A 122 -6.52 -10.08 2.66
C TYR A 122 -6.11 -11.33 3.44
N PHE A 123 -5.35 -12.24 2.82
CA PHE A 123 -4.93 -13.49 3.47
C PHE A 123 -3.90 -13.28 4.59
N VAL A 124 -3.30 -12.08 4.70
CA VAL A 124 -2.23 -11.76 5.66
C VAL A 124 -2.70 -10.80 6.76
N HIS A 125 -3.60 -9.89 6.43
CA HIS A 125 -4.06 -8.83 7.34
C HIS A 125 -5.59 -8.79 7.52
N GLY A 126 -6.33 -9.67 6.83
CA GLY A 126 -7.77 -9.85 6.97
C GLY A 126 -8.61 -8.82 6.21
N LYS A 127 -9.90 -8.76 6.55
CA LYS A 127 -10.95 -8.01 5.85
C LYS A 127 -10.67 -6.51 5.66
N SER A 128 -9.89 -5.89 6.54
CA SER A 128 -9.51 -4.48 6.41
C SER A 128 -8.79 -4.19 5.10
N MET A 129 -8.03 -5.13 4.55
CA MET A 129 -7.32 -4.95 3.27
C MET A 129 -8.27 -4.89 2.07
N ILE A 130 -9.39 -5.62 2.12
CA ILE A 130 -10.41 -5.56 1.07
C ILE A 130 -11.03 -4.17 1.07
N LEU A 131 -11.45 -3.67 2.24
CA LEU A 131 -12.09 -2.36 2.32
C LEU A 131 -11.12 -1.23 1.93
N LEU A 132 -9.86 -1.30 2.41
CA LEU A 132 -8.79 -0.38 2.00
C LEU A 132 -8.58 -0.41 0.48
N GLY A 133 -8.47 -1.62 -0.10
CA GLY A 133 -8.31 -1.82 -1.54
C GLY A 133 -9.45 -1.22 -2.35
N ILE A 134 -10.71 -1.45 -1.94
CA ILE A 134 -11.90 -0.88 -2.59
C ILE A 134 -11.89 0.64 -2.52
N MET A 135 -11.67 1.22 -1.34
CA MET A 135 -11.69 2.68 -1.17
C MET A 135 -10.60 3.38 -1.99
N CYS A 136 -9.37 2.85 -1.96
CA CYS A 136 -8.28 3.36 -2.79
C CYS A 136 -8.58 3.15 -4.29
N THR A 137 -9.11 2.00 -4.69
CA THR A 137 -9.43 1.72 -6.10
C THR A 137 -10.47 2.70 -6.63
N ILE A 138 -11.56 2.92 -5.90
CA ILE A 138 -12.60 3.90 -6.28
C ILE A 138 -11.99 5.29 -6.38
N ASN A 139 -11.21 5.72 -5.39
CA ASN A 139 -10.55 7.03 -5.40
C ASN A 139 -9.70 7.24 -6.66
N ILE A 140 -8.91 6.24 -7.06
CA ILE A 140 -8.04 6.36 -8.24
C ILE A 140 -8.81 6.21 -9.56
N ILE A 141 -9.85 5.37 -9.63
CA ILE A 141 -10.75 5.29 -10.78
C ILE A 141 -11.43 6.65 -11.02
N MET A 142 -11.87 7.33 -9.98
CA MET A 142 -12.40 8.69 -10.10
C MET A 142 -11.35 9.66 -10.64
N GLY A 143 -10.07 9.47 -10.28
CA GLY A 143 -8.95 10.20 -10.88
C GLY A 143 -8.77 9.95 -12.38
N TYR A 144 -9.08 8.77 -12.89
CA TYR A 144 -9.10 8.50 -14.33
C TYR A 144 -10.31 9.15 -15.03
N ILE A 145 -11.50 9.07 -14.43
CA ILE A 145 -12.75 9.58 -15.01
C ILE A 145 -12.77 11.12 -15.04
N PHE A 146 -12.36 11.76 -13.95
CA PHE A 146 -12.42 13.22 -13.78
C PHE A 146 -11.06 13.85 -14.08
N SER A 147 -10.65 13.83 -15.36
CA SER A 147 -9.36 14.37 -15.82
C SER A 147 -9.16 15.86 -15.49
N ASN A 148 -10.25 16.63 -15.40
CA ASN A 148 -10.23 18.06 -15.08
C ASN A 148 -9.99 18.35 -13.58
N VAL A 149 -10.14 17.35 -12.71
CA VAL A 149 -9.87 17.49 -11.28
C VAL A 149 -8.38 17.27 -11.03
N PRO A 150 -7.69 18.17 -10.28
CA PRO A 150 -6.27 18.03 -9.98
C PRO A 150 -5.95 16.71 -9.28
N LEU A 151 -4.92 16.00 -9.77
CA LEU A 151 -4.51 14.70 -9.21
C LEU A 151 -4.09 14.80 -7.73
N VAL A 152 -3.58 15.96 -7.31
CA VAL A 152 -3.20 16.26 -5.92
C VAL A 152 -4.34 15.93 -4.94
N LEU A 153 -5.60 16.19 -5.31
CA LEU A 153 -6.74 15.89 -4.45
C LEU A 153 -6.90 14.38 -4.24
N PHE A 154 -6.81 13.59 -5.31
CA PHE A 154 -6.87 12.13 -5.22
C PHE A 154 -5.66 11.56 -4.47
N ALA A 155 -4.48 12.15 -4.61
CA ALA A 155 -3.27 11.76 -3.87
C ALA A 155 -3.43 12.00 -2.36
N TYR A 156 -3.95 13.16 -1.95
CA TYR A 156 -4.23 13.44 -0.54
C TYR A 156 -5.36 12.57 0.01
N SER A 157 -6.42 12.34 -0.76
CA SER A 157 -7.49 11.42 -0.37
C SER A 157 -6.96 9.99 -0.20
N ASP A 158 -6.10 9.52 -1.11
CA ASP A 158 -5.46 8.21 -1.02
C ASP A 158 -4.58 8.08 0.23
N ALA A 159 -3.78 9.11 0.52
CA ALA A 159 -2.97 9.18 1.73
C ALA A 159 -3.84 9.21 2.99
N ALA A 160 -4.93 9.98 3.01
CA ALA A 160 -5.86 10.06 4.14
C ALA A 160 -6.53 8.70 4.42
N ILE A 161 -7.00 8.00 3.38
CA ILE A 161 -7.54 6.65 3.50
C ILE A 161 -6.50 5.71 4.14
N LYS A 162 -5.28 5.69 3.60
CA LYS A 162 -4.18 4.87 4.14
C LYS A 162 -3.84 5.22 5.58
N PHE A 163 -3.80 6.51 5.93
CA PHE A 163 -3.54 6.98 7.28
C PHE A 163 -4.60 6.51 8.27
N ILE A 164 -5.89 6.68 7.94
CA ILE A 164 -7.01 6.25 8.80
C ILE A 164 -6.96 4.73 9.03
N PHE A 165 -6.80 3.95 7.96
CA PHE A 165 -6.66 2.49 8.07
C PHE A 165 -5.40 2.10 8.85
N GLY A 166 -4.31 2.83 8.65
CA GLY A 166 -3.06 2.62 9.35
C GLY A 166 -3.18 2.81 10.86
N VAL A 167 -3.80 3.92 11.29
CA VAL A 167 -4.12 4.21 12.69
C VAL A 167 -5.03 3.13 13.28
N TYR A 168 -6.09 2.77 12.55
CA TYR A 168 -6.99 1.70 12.97
C TYR A 168 -6.25 0.38 13.20
N LEU A 169 -5.40 -0.03 12.26
CA LEU A 169 -4.67 -1.30 12.34
C LEU A 169 -3.58 -1.31 13.40
N LEU A 170 -2.92 -0.17 13.62
CA LEU A 170 -1.83 -0.05 14.60
C LEU A 170 -2.34 -0.05 16.03
N PHE A 171 -3.41 0.70 16.32
CA PHE A 171 -3.86 0.96 17.69
C PHE A 171 -5.11 0.19 18.10
N PHE A 172 -6.03 -0.09 17.16
CA PHE A 172 -7.38 -0.58 17.50
C PHE A 172 -7.63 -2.01 17.05
N SER A 173 -6.97 -2.47 15.99
CA SER A 173 -7.18 -3.83 15.47
C SER A 173 -6.55 -4.89 16.36
N LYS A 174 -7.36 -5.84 16.82
CA LYS A 174 -6.89 -7.08 17.45
C LYS A 174 -6.48 -8.12 16.41
N ALA A 175 -5.62 -9.05 16.83
CA ALA A 175 -5.36 -10.27 16.07
C ALA A 175 -6.67 -11.05 15.95
N THR A 176 -7.04 -11.43 14.74
CA THR A 176 -8.24 -12.24 14.47
C THR A 176 -7.83 -13.51 13.76
N LYS A 177 -8.61 -14.57 13.94
CA LYS A 177 -8.39 -15.86 13.31
C LYS A 177 -9.54 -16.16 12.35
N GLN A 178 -9.25 -16.77 11.20
CA GLN A 178 -10.24 -17.27 10.24
C GLN A 178 -9.97 -18.73 9.93
#